data_AF-A0A1F3F187-F1
#
_entry.id   AF-A0A1F3F187-F1
#
_cell.length_a   1.000
_cell.length_b   1.000
_cell.length_c   1.000
_cell.angle_alpha   90.00
_cell.angle_beta   90.00
_cell.angle_gamma   90.00
#
_symmetry.space_group_name_H-M   'P 1'
#
loop_
_entity.id
_entity.type
_entity.pdbx_description
1 polymer ?
#
loop_
_entity_poly.entity_id
_entity_poly.type
_entity_poly.pdbx_seq_one_letter_code
_entity_poly.pdbx_strand_id
1 'polypeptide(L)'
;MGQLFCYDSIVDTKMQFIQSSTEDKWIDDPDSDDYNRYVRGATGARSYEKLLLNGNDYRYCMVIEYNTQPVIKGNGSAIFLHLSEGKSINSSAGCVVITQDDMERLLKWMNPELNPSILMGNEKILDGR
;
A
#
# COMPACT_ATOMS: atom_id res chain seq x y z
N MET A 1 -1.94 -6.01 -9.01
CA MET A 1 -2.02 -4.75 -8.25
C MET A 1 -2.88 -5.04 -7.05
N GLY A 2 -2.44 -4.67 -5.85
CA GLY A 2 -3.11 -5.08 -4.62
C GLY A 2 -4.33 -4.25 -4.27
N GLN A 3 -4.88 -4.55 -3.08
CA GLN A 3 -6.02 -3.87 -2.49
C GLN A 3 -5.76 -2.36 -2.31
N LEU A 4 -6.76 -1.54 -2.64
CA LEU A 4 -6.78 -0.11 -2.33
C LEU A 4 -7.54 0.13 -1.02
N PHE A 5 -6.95 0.92 -0.13
CA PHE A 5 -7.56 1.45 1.08
C PHE A 5 -7.71 2.96 0.96
N CYS A 6 -8.86 3.49 1.34
CA CYS A 6 -9.17 4.92 1.21
C CYS A 6 -9.85 5.47 2.45
N TYR A 7 -9.61 6.72 2.81
CA TYR A 7 -10.36 7.35 3.91
C TYR A 7 -11.77 7.76 3.48
N ASP A 8 -11.89 8.23 2.24
CA ASP A 8 -13.14 8.72 1.66
C ASP A 8 -14.07 7.55 1.30
N SER A 9 -15.37 7.73 1.53
CA SER A 9 -16.40 6.74 1.17
C SER A 9 -16.74 6.74 -0.32
N ILE A 10 -16.29 7.76 -1.07
CA ILE A 10 -16.51 7.92 -2.51
C ILE A 10 -15.18 8.38 -3.13
N VAL A 11 -14.68 7.61 -4.10
CA VAL A 11 -13.44 7.90 -4.81
C VAL A 11 -13.67 7.70 -6.31
N ASP A 12 -13.17 8.64 -7.13
CA ASP A 12 -13.24 8.55 -8.59
C ASP A 12 -12.19 7.55 -9.11
N THR A 13 -12.52 6.26 -9.03
CA THR A 13 -11.66 5.15 -9.48
C THR A 13 -12.49 3.97 -9.98
N LYS A 14 -11.89 3.14 -10.84
CA LYS A 14 -12.44 1.83 -11.24
C LYS A 14 -11.95 0.69 -10.36
N MET A 15 -10.98 0.94 -9.48
CA MET A 15 -10.47 -0.05 -8.55
C MET A 15 -11.50 -0.31 -7.45
N GLN A 16 -11.61 -1.56 -7.00
CA GLN A 16 -12.29 -1.85 -5.75
C GLN A 16 -11.46 -1.31 -4.58
N PHE A 17 -12.12 -0.73 -3.59
CA PHE A 17 -11.46 -0.18 -2.41
C PHE A 17 -12.20 -0.53 -1.12
N ILE A 18 -11.46 -0.53 -0.02
CA ILE A 18 -11.97 -0.63 1.34
C ILE A 18 -11.89 0.76 1.97
N GLN A 19 -12.98 1.24 2.55
CA GLN A 19 -12.92 2.45 3.37
C GLN A 19 -12.20 2.12 4.68
N SER A 20 -11.06 2.78 4.92
CA SER A 20 -10.25 2.60 6.11
C SER A 20 -10.96 3.08 7.37
N SER A 21 -10.73 2.33 8.44
CA SER A 21 -11.17 2.60 9.79
C SER A 21 -10.02 2.35 10.77
N THR A 22 -10.22 2.70 12.04
CA THR A 22 -9.25 2.43 13.11
C THR A 22 -9.02 0.94 13.38
N GLU A 23 -9.86 0.07 12.81
CA GLU A 23 -9.72 -1.38 12.93
C GLU A 23 -8.73 -1.97 11.93
N ASP A 24 -8.45 -1.28 10.83
CA ASP A 24 -7.75 -1.82 9.67
C ASP A 24 -6.23 -1.73 9.84
N LYS A 25 -5.56 -2.89 9.79
CA LYS A 25 -4.13 -3.04 10.06
C LYS A 25 -3.45 -3.89 9.01
N TRP A 26 -2.20 -3.60 8.73
CA TRP A 26 -1.32 -4.49 7.97
C TRP A 26 -0.20 -4.99 8.88
N ILE A 27 -0.08 -6.30 9.04
CA ILE A 27 0.86 -6.89 10.00
C ILE A 27 2.27 -6.88 9.41
N ASP A 28 3.20 -6.21 10.08
CA ASP A 28 4.62 -6.15 9.72
C ASP A 28 5.53 -6.94 10.70
N ASP A 29 4.93 -7.58 11.72
CA ASP A 29 5.66 -8.42 12.68
C ASP A 29 6.08 -9.76 12.04
N PRO A 30 7.39 -10.01 11.82
CA PRO A 30 7.85 -11.24 11.17
C PRO A 30 7.57 -12.50 11.99
N ASP A 31 7.37 -12.39 13.31
CA ASP A 31 7.07 -13.55 14.15
C ASP A 31 5.57 -13.93 14.12
N SER A 32 4.69 -13.03 13.64
CA SER A 32 3.26 -13.29 13.52
C SER A 32 2.94 -14.33 12.44
N ASP A 33 1.89 -15.11 12.64
CA ASP A 33 1.33 -15.99 11.59
C ASP A 33 0.68 -15.18 10.45
N ASP A 34 0.19 -13.99 10.80
CA ASP A 34 -0.43 -13.03 9.88
C ASP A 34 0.60 -12.09 9.21
N TYR A 35 1.91 -12.36 9.31
CA TYR A 35 2.95 -11.52 8.72
C TYR A 35 2.64 -11.16 7.25
N ASN A 36 2.82 -9.88 6.92
CA ASN A 36 2.54 -9.26 5.62
C ASN A 36 1.12 -9.49 5.10
N ARG A 37 0.11 -9.43 5.99
CA ARG A 37 -1.31 -9.54 5.63
C ARG A 37 -2.16 -8.46 6.29
N TYR A 38 -3.30 -8.19 5.66
CA TYR A 38 -4.35 -7.35 6.22
C TYR A 38 -5.14 -8.08 7.30
N VAL A 39 -5.31 -7.42 8.45
CA VAL A 39 -6.14 -7.87 9.58
C VAL A 39 -7.05 -6.73 9.99
N ARG A 40 -8.35 -7.04 10.16
CA ARG A 40 -9.32 -6.12 10.72
C ARG A 40 -9.65 -6.52 12.16
N GLY A 41 -9.62 -5.54 13.06
CA GLY A 41 -9.96 -5.73 14.47
C GLY A 41 -8.74 -6.02 15.36
N ALA A 42 -8.92 -6.82 16.40
CA ALA A 42 -7.84 -7.15 17.34
C ALA A 42 -6.80 -8.08 16.69
N THR A 43 -5.53 -7.90 17.07
CA THR A 43 -4.43 -8.77 16.65
C THR A 43 -3.48 -9.02 17.82
N GLY A 44 -2.85 -10.19 17.83
CA GLY A 44 -1.78 -10.55 18.77
C GLY A 44 -0.37 -10.21 18.28
N ALA A 45 -0.24 -9.66 17.07
CA ALA A 45 1.05 -9.23 16.52
C ALA A 45 1.68 -8.11 17.36
N ARG A 46 3.01 -8.11 17.47
CA ARG A 46 3.75 -7.10 18.25
C ARG A 46 3.88 -5.76 17.53
N SER A 47 3.78 -5.77 16.20
CA SER A 47 3.82 -4.58 15.35
C SER A 47 2.84 -4.72 14.18
N TYR A 48 2.36 -3.59 13.71
CA TYR A 48 1.51 -3.45 12.53
C TYR A 48 1.47 -1.99 12.07
N GLU A 49 1.24 -1.81 10.76
CA GLU A 49 0.89 -0.53 10.17
C GLU A 49 -0.62 -0.28 10.28
N LYS A 50 -1.00 0.95 10.63
CA LYS A 50 -2.42 1.36 10.65
C LYS A 50 -2.80 1.92 9.30
N LEU A 51 -3.90 1.43 8.73
CA LEU A 51 -4.37 1.87 7.41
C LEU A 51 -5.24 3.15 7.48
N LEU A 52 -5.47 3.66 8.69
CA LEU A 52 -6.02 4.98 8.97
C LEU A 52 -5.08 5.72 9.92
N LEU A 53 -4.34 6.69 9.39
CA LEU A 53 -3.45 7.57 10.14
C LEU A 53 -4.15 8.89 10.48
N ASN A 54 -3.57 9.64 11.43
CA ASN A 54 -4.05 11.00 11.72
C ASN A 54 -3.73 11.99 10.59
N GLY A 55 -2.72 11.68 9.77
CA GLY A 55 -2.35 12.44 8.57
C GLY A 55 -2.99 11.87 7.30
N ASN A 56 -2.80 12.58 6.19
CA ASN A 56 -3.39 12.23 4.89
C ASN A 56 -2.50 11.31 4.04
N ASP A 57 -1.35 10.88 4.55
CA ASP A 57 -0.39 10.07 3.77
C ASP A 57 -1.07 8.81 3.22
N TYR A 58 -1.93 8.18 4.01
CA TYR A 58 -2.67 6.97 3.64
C TYR A 58 -4.12 7.26 3.20
N ARG A 59 -4.46 8.52 2.89
CA ARG A 59 -5.78 8.85 2.33
C ARG A 59 -6.11 7.99 1.12
N TYR A 60 -5.10 7.69 0.32
CA TYR A 60 -5.08 6.62 -0.66
C TYR A 60 -3.86 5.73 -0.38
N CYS A 61 -4.10 4.49 0.04
CA CYS A 61 -3.05 3.52 0.36
C CYS A 61 -3.27 2.25 -0.45
N MET A 62 -2.47 2.06 -1.49
CA MET A 62 -2.55 0.88 -2.36
C MET A 62 -1.46 -0.12 -2.00
N VAL A 63 -1.85 -1.36 -1.75
CA VAL A 63 -0.91 -2.45 -1.51
C VAL A 63 -0.09 -2.73 -2.76
N ILE A 64 1.23 -2.66 -2.64
CA ILE A 64 2.13 -3.26 -3.60
C ILE A 64 2.39 -4.69 -3.13
N GLU A 65 2.05 -5.68 -3.96
CA GLU A 65 2.00 -7.11 -3.61
C GLU A 65 3.38 -7.77 -3.41
N TYR A 66 4.36 -6.99 -2.96
CA TYR A 66 5.70 -7.45 -2.60
C TYR A 66 5.63 -8.42 -1.41
N ASN A 67 6.21 -9.61 -1.60
CA ASN A 67 6.28 -10.66 -0.57
C ASN A 67 4.90 -11.10 -0.02
N THR A 68 3.84 -11.03 -0.83
CA THR A 68 2.48 -11.40 -0.39
C THR A 68 2.07 -12.81 -0.81
N GLN A 69 2.69 -13.38 -1.86
CA GLN A 69 2.38 -14.73 -2.34
C GLN A 69 3.57 -15.41 -3.02
N PRO A 70 4.20 -16.43 -2.40
CA PRO A 70 4.07 -16.79 -0.98
C PRO A 70 4.66 -15.70 -0.07
N VAL A 71 4.16 -15.61 1.16
CA VAL A 71 4.79 -14.76 2.19
C VAL A 71 6.02 -15.46 2.76
N ILE A 72 7.17 -14.79 2.70
CA ILE A 72 8.43 -15.23 3.31
C ILE A 72 8.78 -14.29 4.47
N LYS A 73 8.81 -14.83 5.70
CA LYS A 73 9.15 -14.07 6.91
C LYS A 73 10.54 -13.42 6.78
N GLY A 74 10.65 -12.14 7.16
CA GLY A 74 11.90 -11.36 7.11
C GLY A 74 12.26 -10.74 5.76
N ASN A 75 11.54 -11.05 4.67
CA ASN A 75 11.80 -10.47 3.34
C ASN A 75 11.05 -9.13 3.11
N GLY A 76 10.89 -8.31 4.15
CA GLY A 76 10.12 -7.07 4.09
C GLY A 76 8.59 -7.29 4.04
N SER A 77 7.83 -6.23 4.34
CA SER A 77 6.37 -6.23 4.40
C SER A 77 5.84 -4.80 4.27
N ALA A 78 4.52 -4.63 4.22
CA ALA A 78 3.85 -3.33 4.32
C ALA A 78 4.35 -2.31 3.27
N ILE A 79 4.52 -2.77 2.02
CA ILE A 79 4.95 -1.91 0.91
C ILE A 79 3.72 -1.34 0.22
N PHE A 80 3.57 -0.02 0.29
CA PHE A 80 2.41 0.69 -0.24
C PHE A 80 2.80 1.73 -1.28
N LEU A 81 1.85 2.06 -2.15
CA LEU A 81 1.83 3.31 -2.91
C LEU A 81 0.89 4.28 -2.19
N HIS A 82 1.40 5.43 -1.75
CA HIS A 82 0.64 6.37 -0.94
C HIS A 82 1.05 7.84 -1.17
N LEU A 83 0.37 8.78 -0.50
CA LEU A 83 0.61 10.21 -0.65
C LEU A 83 1.83 10.68 0.15
N SER A 84 2.49 11.72 -0.35
CA SER A 84 3.50 12.47 0.41
C SER A 84 2.87 13.32 1.52
N GLU A 85 3.57 13.43 2.64
CA GLU A 85 3.26 14.41 3.68
C GLU A 85 3.59 15.83 3.14
N GLY A 86 2.59 16.52 2.60
CA GLY A 86 2.77 17.85 2.00
C GLY A 86 3.30 17.83 0.56
N LYS A 87 4.02 18.89 0.16
CA LYS A 87 4.45 19.10 -1.25
C LYS A 87 5.77 18.43 -1.62
N SER A 88 6.50 17.87 -0.67
CA SER A 88 7.79 17.21 -0.91
C SER A 88 7.69 15.72 -0.71
N ILE A 89 8.21 14.96 -1.68
CA ILE A 89 8.36 13.50 -1.56
C ILE A 89 9.44 13.24 -0.51
N ASN A 90 9.04 12.62 0.60
CA ASN A 90 9.95 12.21 1.66
C ASN A 90 10.44 10.77 1.41
N SER A 91 11.65 10.46 1.88
CA SER A 91 12.16 9.08 1.86
C SER A 91 11.25 8.17 2.68
N SER A 92 10.87 7.03 2.11
CA SER A 92 10.13 5.97 2.78
C SER A 92 11.07 4.80 3.12
N ALA A 93 10.63 3.92 4.02
CA ALA A 93 11.30 2.65 4.27
C ALA A 93 10.93 1.56 3.23
N GLY A 94 10.66 1.95 1.97
CA GLY A 94 10.37 1.03 0.86
C GLY A 94 9.05 1.30 0.13
N CYS A 95 8.14 2.10 0.69
CA CYS A 95 6.92 2.54 0.00
C CYS A 95 7.21 3.44 -1.20
N VAL A 96 6.28 3.51 -2.13
CA VAL A 96 6.30 4.49 -3.22
C VAL A 96 5.44 5.68 -2.82
N VAL A 97 6.04 6.85 -2.77
CA VAL A 97 5.38 8.09 -2.33
C VAL A 97 5.17 9.00 -3.53
N ILE A 98 3.93 9.42 -3.79
CA ILE A 98 3.57 10.29 -4.91
C ILE A 98 2.72 11.49 -4.47
N THR A 99 2.59 12.48 -5.35
CA THR A 99 1.74 13.64 -5.10
C THR A 99 0.25 13.27 -5.18
N GLN A 100 -0.62 14.10 -4.58
CA GLN A 100 -2.07 13.90 -4.68
C GLN A 100 -2.56 13.97 -6.14
N ASP A 101 -2.08 14.94 -6.92
CA ASP A 101 -2.49 15.10 -8.31
C ASP A 101 -2.14 13.86 -9.17
N ASP A 102 -0.95 13.29 -8.95
CA ASP A 102 -0.54 12.07 -9.66
C ASP A 102 -1.34 10.85 -9.19
N MET A 103 -1.63 10.73 -7.90
CA MET A 103 -2.47 9.66 -7.36
C MET A 103 -3.87 9.71 -7.96
N GLU A 104 -4.51 10.87 -8.02
CA GLU A 104 -5.85 11.02 -8.59
C GLU A 104 -5.87 10.67 -10.09
N ARG A 105 -4.85 11.07 -10.85
CA ARG A 105 -4.70 10.67 -12.26
C ARG A 105 -4.52 9.16 -12.40
N LEU A 106 -3.69 8.57 -11.55
CA LEU A 106 -3.43 7.13 -11.56
C LEU A 106 -4.69 6.33 -11.22
N LEU A 107 -5.42 6.72 -10.18
CA LEU A 107 -6.67 6.07 -9.74
C LEU A 107 -7.76 6.06 -10.82
N LYS A 108 -7.85 7.11 -11.63
CA LYS A 108 -8.77 7.20 -12.79
C LYS A 108 -8.32 6.32 -13.95
N TRP A 109 -7.01 6.25 -14.18
CA TRP A 109 -6.43 5.45 -15.25
C TRP A 109 -6.47 3.95 -14.96
N MET A 110 -6.25 3.56 -13.70
CA MET A 110 -6.23 2.16 -13.29
C MET A 110 -7.58 1.49 -13.51
N ASN A 111 -7.62 0.60 -14.50
CA ASN A 111 -8.73 -0.32 -14.72
C ASN A 111 -8.26 -1.75 -14.39
N PRO A 112 -8.82 -2.44 -13.39
CA PRO A 112 -8.40 -3.80 -13.04
C PRO A 112 -8.51 -4.78 -14.21
N GLU A 113 -9.44 -4.58 -15.14
CA GLU A 113 -9.60 -5.41 -16.34
C GLU A 113 -8.40 -5.34 -17.30
N LEU A 114 -7.59 -4.27 -17.21
CA LEU A 114 -6.39 -4.07 -18.02
C LEU A 114 -5.11 -4.57 -17.33
N ASN A 115 -5.22 -5.21 -16.17
CA ASN A 115 -4.10 -5.77 -15.40
C ASN A 115 -2.94 -4.78 -15.16
N PRO A 116 -3.21 -3.58 -14.59
CA PRO A 116 -2.15 -2.62 -14.29
C PRO A 116 -1.14 -3.24 -13.32
N SER A 117 0.14 -2.99 -13.56
CA SER A 117 1.25 -3.65 -12.88
C SER A 117 2.32 -2.64 -12.48
N ILE A 118 2.91 -2.85 -11.31
CA ILE A 118 4.07 -2.09 -10.82
C ILE A 118 5.29 -3.01 -10.89
N LEU A 119 6.36 -2.51 -11.50
CA LEU A 119 7.67 -3.14 -11.49
C LEU A 119 8.62 -2.25 -10.69
N MET A 120 9.28 -2.82 -9.68
CA MET A 120 10.24 -2.11 -8.84
C MET A 120 11.57 -2.85 -8.83
N GLY A 121 12.66 -2.11 -8.87
CA GLY A 121 14.01 -2.63 -8.87
C GLY A 121 15.01 -1.48 -8.93
N ASN A 122 16.28 -1.78 -8.72
CA ASN A 122 17.34 -0.85 -9.07
C ASN A 122 17.64 -0.92 -10.58
N GLU A 123 18.40 0.05 -11.08
CA GLU A 123 18.79 0.13 -12.50
C GLU A 123 19.34 -1.20 -13.01
N LYS A 124 20.22 -1.86 -12.26
CA LYS A 124 20.80 -3.15 -12.64
C LYS A 124 19.76 -4.26 -12.87
N ILE A 125 18.66 -4.26 -12.13
CA ILE A 125 17.57 -5.25 -12.28
C ILE A 125 16.65 -4.87 -13.45
N LEU A 126 16.46 -3.58 -13.71
CA LEU A 126 15.49 -3.08 -14.68
C LEU A 126 16.07 -2.88 -16.09
N ASP A 127 17.35 -2.50 -16.22
CA ASP A 127 18.05 -2.25 -17.48
C ASP A 127 18.36 -3.52 -18.29
N GLY A 128 18.18 -4.70 -17.69
CA GLY A 128 18.32 -5.98 -18.37
C GLY A 128 17.10 -6.39 -19.21
N ARG A 129 16.19 -5.45 -19.52
CA ARG A 129 14.99 -5.63 -20.33
C ARG A 129 15.03 -4.82 -21.62
#